data_AF-A0A7Y6X8E6-F1
#
_entry.id   AF-A0A7Y6X8E6-F1
#
_cell.length_a   1.000
_cell.length_b   1.000
_cell.length_c   1.000
_cell.angle_alpha   90.00
_cell.angle_beta   90.00
_cell.angle_gamma   90.00
#
_symmetry.space_group_name_H-M   'P 1'
#
loop_
_entity.id
_entity.type
_entity.pdbx_description
1 polymer ?
#
loop_
_entity_poly.entity_id
_entity_poly.type
_entity_poly.pdbx_seq_one_letter_code
_entity_poly.pdbx_strand_id
1 'polypeptide(L)'
;MRIAMDFSRARLAAFLLAPLLSMSCAGGAADESLPSEDGAPEAGVLPTAPAPTPISECYPFDMPTTAALRAAPKKVFGFYYPIFPISIDNAQPASDYWTGWMTPESRNGEYANIGGLMRDRPLPRAPWADSAWRQRDFETEVRRAIASGMDGFLYEHPYRVSSDTRNNQLTVMLAAAAAVDPEFRIVLSPDFPTEAEGTTDGLVSMIASVAQHPSVHKLNGAIVLASFNPERKSVAFWTELKTRLAAQGIQVTYWPLLSYTGDVTKYAEWNNLVTGFSTWGERTAQSGENMRRWSVESHRRGKLWMSPVAFEDVRHKLTDSENSSRVYWEAQNSLAFRSQFEKAMEGDADWMTLLTLTDYGESWMTASQERGYVIMDWIAYYTTWFKTGQRPTIVRDTLYYTHRRHRTDAPFNAAKQTARAMKLRGGVAASNQVELLAFLKEPGRLVITQGTDVRTLDVTSAGVTAFQAPLVPGTTPVFELQRGGVTVQRLESKTQILAQTVYQDLMYHAGGGRSCTRP
;
A
#
# COMPACT_ATOMS: atom_id res chain seq x y z
N MET A 1 11.37 11.37 -22.02
CA MET A 1 11.22 11.21 -23.49
C MET A 1 9.98 10.35 -23.73
N ARG A 2 8.97 10.93 -24.38
CA ARG A 2 7.58 10.42 -24.52
C ARG A 2 7.48 9.40 -25.65
N ILE A 3 6.69 8.33 -25.51
CA ILE A 3 5.99 7.65 -26.62
C ILE A 3 4.62 7.13 -26.14
N ALA A 4 3.60 7.43 -26.95
CA ALA A 4 2.18 7.12 -26.79
C ALA A 4 1.84 5.66 -27.13
N MET A 5 0.75 5.15 -26.54
CA MET A 5 0.18 3.84 -26.80
C MET A 5 -1.10 3.99 -27.64
N ASP A 6 -1.20 3.20 -28.71
CA ASP A 6 -2.42 3.06 -29.50
C ASP A 6 -2.94 1.62 -29.34
N PHE A 7 -4.22 1.46 -29.05
CA PHE A 7 -4.89 0.16 -28.88
C PHE A 7 -6.04 0.04 -29.86
N SER A 8 -5.89 -0.85 -30.85
CA SER A 8 -6.97 -1.19 -31.77
C SER A 8 -7.94 -2.22 -31.17
N ARG A 9 -9.24 -1.96 -31.33
CA ARG A 9 -10.37 -2.82 -30.97
C ARG A 9 -10.97 -3.46 -32.22
N ALA A 10 -11.37 -4.73 -32.14
CA ALA A 10 -12.55 -5.38 -32.74
C ALA A 10 -12.29 -6.91 -32.87
N ARG A 11 -13.25 -7.85 -32.82
CA ARG A 11 -14.68 -7.94 -32.46
C ARG A 11 -15.02 -9.45 -32.40
N LEU A 12 -15.91 -9.81 -31.48
CA LEU A 12 -16.95 -10.87 -31.50
C LEU A 12 -16.87 -12.08 -32.46
N ALA A 13 -17.08 -13.29 -31.92
CA ALA A 13 -18.15 -14.21 -32.34
C ALA A 13 -18.45 -15.26 -31.25
N ALA A 14 -19.73 -15.54 -31.05
CA ALA A 14 -20.30 -16.45 -30.06
C ALA A 14 -20.46 -17.88 -30.62
N PHE A 15 -20.47 -18.90 -29.74
CA PHE A 15 -21.21 -20.14 -29.97
C PHE A 15 -21.72 -20.74 -28.64
N LEU A 16 -22.99 -21.16 -28.68
CA LEU A 16 -23.78 -21.84 -27.66
C LEU A 16 -23.52 -23.36 -27.63
N LEU A 17 -23.60 -23.97 -26.44
CA LEU A 17 -24.45 -25.12 -26.03
C LEU A 17 -23.77 -26.04 -24.99
N ALA A 18 -24.53 -26.27 -23.91
CA ALA A 18 -24.36 -27.26 -22.83
C ALA A 18 -24.71 -28.71 -23.32
N PRO A 19 -24.74 -29.80 -22.52
CA PRO A 19 -24.69 -29.88 -21.04
C PRO A 19 -24.01 -31.12 -20.37
N LEU A 20 -24.02 -31.11 -19.03
CA LEU A 20 -24.19 -32.23 -18.06
C LEU A 20 -23.28 -33.46 -18.11
N LEU A 21 -22.56 -33.70 -17.00
CA LEU A 21 -22.71 -34.97 -16.25
C LEU A 21 -22.25 -34.83 -14.79
N SER A 22 -23.17 -35.22 -13.92
CA SER A 22 -23.09 -35.34 -12.46
C SER A 22 -22.30 -36.58 -12.04
N MET A 23 -21.54 -36.48 -10.94
CA MET A 23 -21.33 -37.62 -10.05
C MET A 23 -21.15 -37.14 -8.61
N SER A 24 -22.01 -37.66 -7.74
CA SER A 24 -22.10 -37.45 -6.30
C SER A 24 -21.55 -38.67 -5.56
N CYS A 25 -21.37 -38.47 -4.24
CA CYS A 25 -21.20 -39.41 -3.13
C CYS A 25 -19.73 -39.52 -2.65
N ALA A 26 -19.34 -38.94 -1.52
CA ALA A 26 -19.75 -39.14 -0.12
C ALA A 26 -19.14 -40.39 0.53
N GLY A 27 -18.51 -40.18 1.69
CA GLY A 27 -18.41 -41.17 2.77
C GLY A 27 -16.99 -41.53 3.21
N GLY A 28 -16.76 -41.45 4.52
CA GLY A 28 -15.78 -42.31 5.21
C GLY A 28 -14.84 -41.62 6.17
N ALA A 29 -15.34 -41.22 7.35
CA ALA A 29 -14.53 -41.06 8.54
C ALA A 29 -14.18 -42.45 9.11
N ALA A 30 -12.97 -42.59 9.65
CA ALA A 30 -12.60 -43.71 10.51
C ALA A 30 -12.02 -43.18 11.82
N ASP A 31 -12.54 -43.76 12.87
CA ASP A 31 -12.38 -43.55 14.30
C ASP A 31 -11.17 -44.37 14.77
N GLU A 32 -10.22 -43.78 15.51
CA GLU A 32 -9.14 -44.56 16.14
C GLU A 32 -8.86 -44.06 17.57
N SER A 33 -9.40 -44.87 18.50
CA SER A 33 -9.06 -45.13 19.91
C SER A 33 -8.05 -44.24 20.66
N LEU A 34 -8.54 -43.71 21.79
CA LEU A 34 -7.78 -43.21 22.94
C LEU A 34 -7.16 -44.35 23.77
N PRO A 35 -5.97 -44.13 24.36
CA PRO A 35 -5.58 -44.77 25.61
C PRO A 35 -5.43 -43.76 26.78
N SER A 36 -6.08 -44.12 27.88
CA SER A 36 -5.75 -43.96 29.32
C SER A 36 -5.02 -42.70 29.83
N GLU A 37 -5.71 -42.02 30.76
CA GLU A 37 -5.18 -41.12 31.78
C GLU A 37 -4.09 -41.79 32.63
N ASP A 38 -2.89 -41.20 32.67
CA ASP A 38 -2.10 -41.02 33.90
C ASP A 38 -0.93 -40.07 33.61
N GLY A 39 -0.99 -38.87 34.20
CA GLY A 39 0.04 -37.86 34.07
C GLY A 39 -0.54 -36.45 34.15
N ALA A 40 -0.79 -35.96 35.37
CA ALA A 40 -1.10 -34.56 35.58
C ALA A 40 0.05 -33.69 35.01
N PRO A 41 -0.19 -32.83 34.01
CA PRO A 41 0.82 -31.93 33.53
C PRO A 41 0.99 -30.81 34.56
N GLU A 42 2.24 -30.63 34.97
CA GLU A 42 2.74 -29.44 35.66
C GLU A 42 2.15 -28.20 34.98
N ALA A 43 1.54 -27.31 35.77
CA ALA A 43 0.93 -26.07 35.27
C ALA A 43 2.01 -25.24 34.57
N GLY A 44 2.12 -25.42 33.26
CA GLY A 44 2.99 -24.63 32.40
C GLY A 44 2.62 -23.17 32.57
N VAL A 45 3.56 -22.39 33.09
CA VAL A 45 3.48 -20.94 33.10
C VAL A 45 3.24 -20.53 31.64
N LEU A 46 2.02 -20.12 31.33
CA LEU A 46 1.70 -19.50 30.04
C LEU A 46 2.73 -18.38 29.85
N PRO A 47 3.41 -18.32 28.69
CA PRO A 47 4.36 -17.25 28.44
C PRO A 47 3.63 -15.92 28.62
N THR A 48 4.03 -15.17 29.65
CA THR A 48 3.56 -13.80 29.88
C THR A 48 3.72 -13.04 28.57
N ALA A 49 2.60 -12.53 28.05
CA ALA A 49 2.62 -11.72 26.84
C ALA A 49 3.67 -10.61 27.02
N PRO A 50 4.59 -10.41 26.05
CA PRO A 50 5.59 -9.38 26.16
C PRO A 50 4.90 -8.03 26.38
N ALA A 51 5.49 -7.19 27.24
CA ALA A 51 4.95 -5.87 27.53
C ALA A 51 4.71 -5.10 26.22
N PRO A 52 3.57 -4.38 26.09
CA PRO A 52 3.27 -3.63 24.88
C PRO A 52 4.40 -2.63 24.59
N THR A 53 4.86 -2.55 23.34
CA THR A 53 5.83 -1.52 22.95
C THR A 53 5.22 -0.12 23.15
N PRO A 54 6.00 0.94 23.43
CA PRO A 54 5.47 2.30 23.62
C PRO A 54 4.57 2.78 22.46
N ILE A 55 4.83 2.33 21.23
CA ILE A 55 3.99 2.64 20.07
C ILE A 55 2.58 2.02 20.14
N SER A 56 2.35 1.00 20.97
CA SER A 56 1.03 0.36 21.15
C SER A 56 -0.03 1.32 21.66
N GLU A 57 0.36 2.39 22.37
CA GLU A 57 -0.57 3.43 22.82
C GLU A 57 -1.21 4.19 21.65
N CYS A 58 -0.53 4.23 20.49
CA CYS A 58 -1.03 4.80 19.25
C CYS A 58 -2.11 3.96 18.57
N TYR A 59 -2.22 2.67 18.91
CA TYR A 59 -3.02 1.70 18.19
C TYR A 59 -4.22 1.19 19.00
N PRO A 60 -5.26 0.68 18.32
CA PRO A 60 -6.41 0.06 19.00
C PRO A 60 -6.09 -1.29 19.66
N PHE A 61 -4.90 -1.84 19.44
CA PHE A 61 -4.43 -3.15 19.89
C PHE A 61 -3.04 -3.04 20.50
N ASP A 62 -2.60 -4.08 21.22
CA ASP A 62 -1.22 -4.18 21.68
C ASP A 62 -0.35 -4.79 20.59
N MET A 63 0.60 -3.99 20.09
CA MET A 63 1.45 -4.41 19.00
C MET A 63 2.56 -5.32 19.52
N PRO A 64 2.78 -6.50 18.89
CA PRO A 64 3.93 -7.33 19.21
C PRO A 64 5.24 -6.57 18.97
N THR A 65 6.29 -6.97 19.68
CA THR A 65 7.61 -6.36 19.52
C THR A 65 8.12 -6.48 18.07
N THR A 66 8.96 -5.53 17.65
CA THR A 66 9.59 -5.57 16.33
C THR A 66 10.31 -6.90 16.07
N ALA A 67 11.03 -7.43 17.07
CA ALA A 67 11.69 -8.73 16.97
C ALA A 67 10.70 -9.88 16.73
N ALA A 68 9.56 -9.90 17.46
CA ALA A 68 8.54 -10.92 17.27
C ALA A 68 7.91 -10.87 15.87
N LEU A 69 7.62 -9.66 15.36
CA LEU A 69 7.12 -9.50 14.00
C LEU A 69 8.18 -9.92 12.97
N ARG A 70 9.46 -9.54 13.14
CA ARG A 70 10.53 -9.94 12.21
C ARG A 70 10.81 -11.44 12.20
N ALA A 71 10.57 -12.14 13.30
CA ALA A 71 10.72 -13.58 13.36
C ALA A 71 9.69 -14.33 12.51
N ALA A 72 8.55 -13.70 12.17
CA ALA A 72 7.55 -14.31 11.31
C ALA A 72 8.12 -14.66 9.91
N PRO A 73 7.76 -15.81 9.33
CA PRO A 73 8.19 -16.16 7.98
C PRO A 73 7.61 -15.21 6.93
N LYS A 74 6.39 -14.72 7.17
CA LYS A 74 5.69 -13.75 6.33
C LYS A 74 6.31 -12.35 6.46
N LYS A 75 6.55 -11.68 5.33
CA LYS A 75 7.22 -10.36 5.28
C LYS A 75 6.34 -9.29 4.64
N VAL A 76 6.47 -8.05 5.10
CA VAL A 76 5.76 -6.90 4.54
C VAL A 76 6.76 -5.82 4.17
N PHE A 77 6.72 -5.39 2.91
CA PHE A 77 7.58 -4.34 2.38
C PHE A 77 6.74 -3.18 1.83
N GLY A 78 7.14 -1.94 2.11
CA GLY A 78 6.57 -0.78 1.44
C GLY A 78 7.25 -0.53 0.10
N PHE A 79 6.49 -0.39 -1.00
CA PHE A 79 7.08 0.06 -2.25
C PHE A 79 7.38 1.56 -2.15
N TYR A 80 8.66 1.89 -2.17
CA TYR A 80 9.19 3.22 -1.91
C TYR A 80 9.63 3.86 -3.21
N TYR A 81 8.96 4.95 -3.59
CA TYR A 81 9.30 5.75 -4.77
C TYR A 81 10.08 7.00 -4.36
N PRO A 82 11.35 7.15 -4.78
CA PRO A 82 12.26 8.14 -4.20
C PRO A 82 12.06 9.58 -4.69
N ILE A 83 11.17 9.80 -5.65
CA ILE A 83 10.85 11.15 -6.15
C ILE A 83 10.08 11.99 -5.13
N PHE A 84 9.43 11.32 -4.17
CA PHE A 84 8.51 11.92 -3.21
C PHE A 84 8.94 11.70 -1.74
N PRO A 85 10.17 12.11 -1.35
CA PRO A 85 10.63 12.02 0.03
C PRO A 85 9.94 13.07 0.91
N ILE A 86 10.09 12.97 2.24
CA ILE A 86 9.58 13.97 3.20
C ILE A 86 9.92 15.41 2.78
N SER A 87 11.15 15.66 2.31
CA SER A 87 11.58 16.96 1.79
C SER A 87 12.46 16.81 0.55
N ILE A 88 12.31 17.74 -0.40
CA ILE A 88 13.08 17.77 -1.66
C ILE A 88 14.26 18.74 -1.56
N ASP A 89 14.07 19.85 -0.85
CA ASP A 89 14.97 21.01 -0.80
C ASP A 89 15.34 21.44 0.63
N ASN A 90 14.83 20.75 1.66
CA ASN A 90 14.97 21.11 3.07
C ASN A 90 14.49 22.54 3.39
N ALA A 91 13.52 23.05 2.63
CA ALA A 91 12.97 24.38 2.83
C ALA A 91 11.82 24.39 3.86
N GLN A 92 11.40 25.59 4.25
CA GLN A 92 10.22 25.76 5.13
C GLN A 92 8.96 25.29 4.40
N PRO A 93 8.06 24.54 5.08
CA PRO A 93 6.88 23.97 4.44
C PRO A 93 5.98 24.97 3.70
N ALA A 94 5.91 26.22 4.17
CA ALA A 94 5.08 27.26 3.56
C ALA A 94 5.51 27.66 2.13
N SER A 95 6.72 27.31 1.70
CA SER A 95 7.28 27.74 0.41
C SER A 95 8.18 26.70 -0.25
N ASP A 96 8.17 25.46 0.23
CA ASP A 96 9.01 24.39 -0.29
C ASP A 96 8.53 23.84 -1.63
N TYR A 97 9.31 22.93 -2.21
CA TYR A 97 9.01 22.28 -3.48
C TYR A 97 7.60 21.64 -3.52
N TRP A 98 7.15 21.05 -2.42
CA TRP A 98 5.83 20.44 -2.29
C TRP A 98 4.72 21.47 -2.45
N THR A 99 4.84 22.64 -1.82
CA THR A 99 3.88 23.74 -1.98
C THR A 99 3.75 24.15 -3.45
N GLY A 100 4.86 24.18 -4.18
CA GLY A 100 4.88 24.48 -5.62
C GLY A 100 4.15 23.44 -6.48
N TRP A 101 4.00 22.19 -6.01
CA TRP A 101 3.25 21.14 -6.70
C TRP A 101 1.77 21.10 -6.35
N MET A 102 1.39 21.58 -5.17
CA MET A 102 -0.01 21.61 -4.74
C MET A 102 -0.75 22.88 -5.18
N THR A 103 -0.02 23.94 -5.53
CA THR A 103 -0.60 25.26 -5.81
C THR A 103 -0.73 25.51 -7.32
N PRO A 104 -1.92 25.79 -7.86
CA PRO A 104 -2.14 25.98 -9.30
C PRO A 104 -1.32 27.11 -9.92
N GLU A 105 -1.14 28.21 -9.19
CA GLU A 105 -0.44 29.42 -9.65
C GLU A 105 1.09 29.31 -9.55
N SER A 106 1.59 28.32 -8.81
CA SER A 106 3.03 28.11 -8.66
C SER A 106 3.68 27.63 -9.95
N ARG A 107 5.02 27.70 -9.99
CA ARG A 107 5.84 27.19 -11.11
C ARG A 107 5.39 27.75 -12.46
N ASN A 108 5.11 29.06 -12.52
CA ASN A 108 4.61 29.75 -13.71
C ASN A 108 3.32 29.14 -14.29
N GLY A 109 2.46 28.60 -13.43
CA GLY A 109 1.17 28.02 -13.82
C GLY A 109 1.27 26.64 -14.48
N GLU A 110 2.39 25.90 -14.29
CA GLU A 110 2.63 24.58 -14.89
C GLU A 110 1.46 23.59 -14.70
N TYR A 111 0.74 23.73 -13.59
CA TYR A 111 -0.40 22.86 -13.22
C TYR A 111 -1.71 23.64 -13.02
N ALA A 112 -1.80 24.88 -13.52
CA ALA A 112 -2.97 25.74 -13.34
C ALA A 112 -4.26 25.14 -13.93
N ASN A 113 -4.14 24.41 -15.04
CA ASN A 113 -5.26 23.77 -15.74
C ASN A 113 -5.83 22.53 -15.01
N ILE A 114 -5.11 22.00 -14.02
CA ILE A 114 -5.49 20.82 -13.25
C ILE A 114 -5.60 21.10 -11.74
N GLY A 115 -5.19 22.28 -11.26
CA GLY A 115 -5.31 22.67 -9.86
C GLY A 115 -4.13 22.29 -8.97
N GLY A 116 -2.96 22.05 -9.56
CA GLY A 116 -1.81 21.42 -8.88
C GLY A 116 -1.56 19.99 -9.37
N LEU A 117 -0.32 19.54 -9.30
CA LEU A 117 0.15 18.20 -9.65
C LEU A 117 -0.49 17.11 -8.79
N MET A 118 -0.75 17.41 -7.52
CA MET A 118 -1.27 16.50 -6.50
C MET A 118 -2.19 17.23 -5.51
N ARG A 119 -2.75 16.51 -4.52
CA ARG A 119 -3.65 17.06 -3.49
C ARG A 119 -3.16 16.85 -2.06
N ASP A 120 -2.11 16.07 -1.87
CA ASP A 120 -1.55 15.75 -0.57
C ASP A 120 -0.01 15.78 -0.66
N ARG A 121 0.65 15.73 0.50
CA ARG A 121 2.10 15.72 0.67
C ARG A 121 2.48 14.93 1.92
N PRO A 122 3.75 14.52 2.09
CA PRO A 122 4.25 14.02 3.36
C PRO A 122 3.98 15.01 4.49
N LEU A 123 3.88 14.48 5.72
CA LEU A 123 3.82 15.33 6.91
C LEU A 123 4.96 16.35 6.88
N PRO A 124 4.66 17.66 6.83
CA PRO A 124 5.67 18.68 6.74
C PRO A 124 6.49 18.75 8.04
N ARG A 125 7.76 19.15 7.91
CA ARG A 125 8.67 19.39 9.03
C ARG A 125 9.47 20.65 8.81
N ALA A 126 10.01 21.21 9.89
CA ALA A 126 10.98 22.30 9.79
C ALA A 126 12.28 21.82 9.08
N PRO A 127 13.05 22.73 8.46
CA PRO A 127 14.38 22.45 7.95
C PRO A 127 15.31 21.86 9.01
N TRP A 128 16.06 20.83 8.65
CA TRP A 128 17.20 20.39 9.45
C TRP A 128 18.36 21.39 9.30
N ALA A 129 19.09 21.63 10.39
CA ALA A 129 20.25 22.52 10.37
C ALA A 129 21.50 21.90 9.71
N ASP A 130 21.58 20.57 9.67
CA ASP A 130 22.73 19.84 9.15
C ASP A 130 22.57 19.40 7.68
N SER A 131 23.70 19.12 7.02
CA SER A 131 23.72 18.69 5.62
C SER A 131 23.29 17.23 5.40
N ALA A 132 23.17 16.43 6.47
CA ALA A 132 22.72 15.04 6.45
C ALA A 132 21.20 14.91 6.50
N TRP A 133 20.47 16.00 6.32
CA TRP A 133 19.01 16.09 6.37
C TRP A 133 18.27 15.03 5.54
N ARG A 134 18.80 14.62 4.37
CA ARG A 134 18.19 13.55 3.57
C ARG A 134 18.21 12.21 4.28
N GLN A 135 19.34 11.90 4.93
CA GLN A 135 19.44 10.70 5.75
C GLN A 135 18.49 10.82 6.95
N ARG A 136 18.42 11.98 7.62
CA ARG A 136 17.47 12.21 8.74
C ARG A 136 16.01 11.95 8.33
N ASP A 137 15.64 12.37 7.12
CA ASP A 137 14.31 12.13 6.57
C ASP A 137 14.07 10.64 6.31
N PHE A 138 15.00 9.96 5.65
CA PHE A 138 14.89 8.51 5.46
C PHE A 138 14.87 7.75 6.80
N GLU A 139 15.65 8.17 7.80
CA GLU A 139 15.60 7.56 9.13
C GLU A 139 14.20 7.73 9.76
N THR A 140 13.54 8.87 9.52
CA THR A 140 12.15 9.09 9.96
C THR A 140 11.20 8.12 9.26
N GLU A 141 11.33 7.93 7.95
CA GLU A 141 10.50 6.99 7.20
C GLU A 141 10.75 5.53 7.59
N VAL A 142 12.01 5.15 7.84
CA VAL A 142 12.36 3.83 8.37
C VAL A 142 11.72 3.61 9.75
N ARG A 143 11.80 4.58 10.67
CA ARG A 143 11.16 4.47 11.99
C ARG A 143 9.64 4.32 11.87
N ARG A 144 9.00 5.06 10.96
CA ARG A 144 7.55 4.94 10.68
C ARG A 144 7.20 3.56 10.13
N ALA A 145 7.99 3.03 9.20
CA ALA A 145 7.79 1.69 8.65
C ALA A 145 7.90 0.61 9.73
N ILE A 146 8.95 0.67 10.57
CA ILE A 146 9.14 -0.23 11.72
C ILE A 146 7.96 -0.13 12.70
N ALA A 147 7.52 1.09 13.02
CA ALA A 147 6.38 1.33 13.90
C ALA A 147 5.08 0.70 13.38
N SER A 148 4.94 0.53 12.07
CA SER A 148 3.80 -0.17 11.44
C SER A 148 4.04 -1.67 11.16
N GLY A 149 5.16 -2.23 11.63
CA GLY A 149 5.45 -3.67 11.56
C GLY A 149 6.06 -4.15 10.25
N MET A 150 6.42 -3.23 9.35
CA MET A 150 7.09 -3.54 8.09
C MET A 150 8.51 -4.09 8.32
N ASP A 151 8.95 -4.98 7.44
CA ASP A 151 10.30 -5.55 7.45
C ASP A 151 11.30 -4.70 6.67
N GLY A 152 10.80 -3.80 5.80
CA GLY A 152 11.65 -3.11 4.86
C GLY A 152 10.92 -2.28 3.81
N PHE A 153 11.70 -1.85 2.83
CA PHE A 153 11.20 -1.25 1.59
C PHE A 153 11.57 -2.09 0.37
N LEU A 154 10.67 -2.13 -0.61
CA LEU A 154 11.02 -2.32 -2.01
C LEU A 154 11.39 -0.94 -2.57
N TYR A 155 12.68 -0.66 -2.69
CA TYR A 155 13.13 0.67 -3.08
C TYR A 155 13.30 0.75 -4.59
N GLU A 156 12.50 1.59 -5.24
CA GLU A 156 12.65 1.86 -6.67
C GLU A 156 13.88 2.74 -6.93
N HIS A 157 14.70 2.36 -7.89
CA HIS A 157 15.86 3.14 -8.28
C HIS A 157 16.25 2.90 -9.73
N PRO A 158 16.91 3.87 -10.38
CA PRO A 158 17.31 3.73 -11.76
C PRO A 158 18.44 2.69 -11.89
N TYR A 159 18.55 2.04 -13.05
CA TYR A 159 19.68 1.16 -13.38
C TYR A 159 20.98 1.91 -13.70
N ARG A 160 20.95 3.24 -13.68
CA ARG A 160 22.10 4.12 -13.89
C ARG A 160 21.83 5.46 -13.23
N VAL A 161 22.84 6.31 -13.10
CA VAL A 161 22.65 7.66 -12.57
C VAL A 161 21.60 8.40 -13.40
N SER A 162 20.51 8.82 -12.75
CA SER A 162 19.47 9.64 -13.35
C SER A 162 19.88 11.10 -13.38
N SER A 163 19.46 11.84 -14.40
CA SER A 163 19.59 13.30 -14.42
C SER A 163 18.73 13.97 -13.36
N ASP A 164 17.66 13.29 -12.94
CA ASP A 164 16.88 13.68 -11.77
C ASP A 164 17.51 13.08 -10.50
N THR A 165 18.24 13.92 -9.77
CA THR A 165 19.04 13.51 -8.61
C THR A 165 18.22 12.94 -7.45
N ARG A 166 16.89 13.17 -7.43
CA ARG A 166 15.97 12.57 -6.46
C ARG A 166 15.92 11.05 -6.58
N ASN A 167 16.14 10.52 -7.79
CA ASN A 167 16.18 9.08 -8.02
C ASN A 167 17.49 8.43 -7.54
N ASN A 168 18.55 9.19 -7.31
CA ASN A 168 19.89 8.67 -6.99
C ASN A 168 20.16 8.57 -5.48
N GLN A 169 19.13 8.22 -4.68
CA GLN A 169 19.20 8.28 -3.20
C GLN A 169 19.33 6.91 -2.51
N LEU A 170 19.50 5.81 -3.26
CA LEU A 170 19.59 4.44 -2.71
C LEU A 170 20.64 4.30 -1.61
N THR A 171 21.86 4.81 -1.81
CA THR A 171 22.92 4.72 -0.79
C THR A 171 22.57 5.47 0.50
N VAL A 172 21.84 6.59 0.39
CA VAL A 172 21.40 7.38 1.56
C VAL A 172 20.30 6.62 2.32
N MET A 173 19.36 6.01 1.60
CA MET A 173 18.36 5.11 2.21
C MET A 173 19.00 3.92 2.90
N LEU A 174 19.98 3.27 2.27
CA LEU A 174 20.72 2.14 2.86
C LEU A 174 21.44 2.55 4.14
N ALA A 175 22.08 3.72 4.17
CA ALA A 175 22.72 4.27 5.36
C ALA A 175 21.69 4.56 6.48
N ALA A 176 20.55 5.16 6.14
CA ALA A 176 19.47 5.41 7.09
C ALA A 176 18.90 4.11 7.69
N ALA A 177 18.67 3.09 6.87
CA ALA A 177 18.23 1.78 7.32
C ALA A 177 19.21 1.18 8.32
N ALA A 178 20.51 1.13 7.98
CA ALA A 178 21.54 0.62 8.88
C ALA A 178 21.66 1.42 10.19
N ALA A 179 21.46 2.74 10.15
CA ALA A 179 21.57 3.61 11.31
C ALA A 179 20.39 3.49 12.28
N VAL A 180 19.17 3.31 11.76
CA VAL A 180 17.97 3.15 12.59
C VAL A 180 17.88 1.73 13.16
N ASP A 181 18.06 0.74 12.30
CA ASP A 181 17.88 -0.66 12.68
C ASP A 181 18.60 -1.62 11.71
N PRO A 182 19.67 -2.30 12.17
CA PRO A 182 20.45 -3.22 11.35
C PRO A 182 19.66 -4.39 10.74
N GLU A 183 18.46 -4.70 11.24
CA GLU A 183 17.61 -5.74 10.69
C GLU A 183 16.55 -5.23 9.71
N PHE A 184 16.36 -3.91 9.57
CA PHE A 184 15.49 -3.35 8.54
C PHE A 184 16.14 -3.49 7.16
N ARG A 185 15.41 -4.07 6.20
CA ARG A 185 15.99 -4.48 4.91
C ARG A 185 15.46 -3.68 3.72
N ILE A 186 16.27 -3.54 2.69
CA ILE A 186 15.94 -2.91 1.43
C ILE A 186 15.99 -3.98 0.34
N VAL A 187 14.84 -4.34 -0.21
CA VAL A 187 14.74 -5.11 -1.46
C VAL A 187 14.99 -4.15 -2.61
N LEU A 188 15.87 -4.52 -3.53
CA LEU A 188 16.21 -3.67 -4.67
C LEU A 188 15.12 -3.81 -5.74
N SER A 189 14.54 -2.69 -6.17
CA SER A 189 13.61 -2.63 -7.31
C SER A 189 14.22 -1.77 -8.42
N PRO A 190 15.24 -2.27 -9.14
CA PRO A 190 15.85 -1.51 -10.21
C PRO A 190 14.90 -1.36 -11.39
N ASP A 191 14.86 -0.15 -11.96
CA ASP A 191 14.48 0.04 -13.37
C ASP A 191 15.44 -0.73 -14.29
N PHE A 192 15.16 -0.75 -15.58
CA PHE A 192 16.04 -1.37 -16.59
C PHE A 192 15.89 -0.64 -17.92
N PRO A 193 16.86 -0.78 -18.85
CA PRO A 193 16.71 -0.19 -20.17
C PRO A 193 15.58 -0.90 -20.90
N THR A 194 14.71 -0.14 -21.55
CA THR A 194 13.48 -0.70 -22.14
C THR A 194 13.43 -0.59 -23.66
N GLU A 195 14.37 0.15 -24.22
CA GLU A 195 14.77 0.11 -25.62
C GLU A 195 15.29 -1.28 -26.01
N ALA A 196 15.07 -1.68 -27.26
CA ALA A 196 15.44 -3.02 -27.75
C ALA A 196 16.93 -3.34 -27.51
N GLU A 197 17.81 -2.40 -27.87
CA GLU A 197 19.28 -2.49 -27.74
C GLU A 197 19.81 -2.30 -26.31
N GLY A 198 18.92 -2.12 -25.33
CA GLY A 198 19.29 -1.92 -23.94
C GLY A 198 20.05 -3.11 -23.36
N THR A 199 21.26 -2.87 -22.84
CA THR A 199 22.16 -3.89 -22.26
C THR A 199 22.03 -4.02 -20.74
N THR A 200 22.60 -5.07 -20.16
CA THR A 200 22.59 -5.30 -18.71
C THR A 200 23.67 -4.49 -17.95
N ASP A 201 24.49 -3.66 -18.63
CA ASP A 201 25.68 -3.02 -18.03
C ASP A 201 25.38 -2.12 -16.83
N GLY A 202 24.39 -1.23 -16.98
CA GLY A 202 24.01 -0.32 -15.91
C GLY A 202 23.49 -1.08 -14.69
N LEU A 203 22.63 -2.08 -14.92
CA LEU A 203 22.10 -2.95 -13.88
C LEU A 203 23.22 -3.66 -13.11
N VAL A 204 24.16 -4.28 -13.83
CA VAL A 204 25.31 -4.98 -13.22
C VAL A 204 26.11 -4.02 -12.35
N SER A 205 26.48 -2.85 -12.88
CA SER A 205 27.28 -1.85 -12.17
C SER A 205 26.57 -1.34 -10.91
N MET A 206 25.31 -0.95 -11.04
CA MET A 206 24.53 -0.41 -9.94
C MET A 206 24.28 -1.47 -8.85
N ILE A 207 23.90 -2.70 -9.20
CA ILE A 207 23.68 -3.77 -8.21
C ILE A 207 24.99 -4.12 -7.50
N ALA A 208 26.10 -4.24 -8.24
CA ALA A 208 27.42 -4.50 -7.67
C ALA A 208 27.85 -3.42 -6.68
N SER A 209 27.53 -2.16 -6.95
CA SER A 209 27.90 -1.03 -6.08
C SER A 209 27.30 -1.11 -4.67
N VAL A 210 26.17 -1.82 -4.48
CA VAL A 210 25.48 -1.94 -3.19
C VAL A 210 25.42 -3.38 -2.65
N ALA A 211 25.93 -4.36 -3.40
CA ALA A 211 25.75 -5.79 -3.09
C ALA A 211 26.26 -6.24 -1.70
N GLN A 212 27.25 -5.52 -1.16
CA GLN A 212 27.85 -5.79 0.14
C GLN A 212 27.23 -4.98 1.30
N HIS A 213 26.31 -4.06 1.01
CA HIS A 213 25.69 -3.27 2.06
C HIS A 213 24.79 -4.14 2.96
N PRO A 214 24.92 -4.10 4.29
CA PRO A 214 24.23 -5.03 5.19
C PRO A 214 22.70 -4.91 5.14
N SER A 215 22.17 -3.72 4.86
CA SER A 215 20.73 -3.51 4.74
C SER A 215 20.11 -4.05 3.44
N VAL A 216 20.89 -4.48 2.44
CA VAL A 216 20.33 -5.10 1.23
C VAL A 216 19.71 -6.45 1.57
N HIS A 217 18.44 -6.63 1.21
CA HIS A 217 17.70 -7.84 1.52
C HIS A 217 18.21 -9.04 0.72
N LYS A 218 18.41 -10.16 1.42
CA LYS A 218 18.81 -11.44 0.82
C LYS A 218 17.82 -12.53 1.22
N LEU A 219 17.47 -13.38 0.26
CA LEU A 219 16.72 -14.61 0.46
C LEU A 219 17.63 -15.78 0.12
N ASN A 220 17.87 -16.68 1.08
CA ASN A 220 18.79 -17.83 0.93
C ASN A 220 20.18 -17.41 0.42
N GLY A 221 20.71 -16.30 0.92
CA GLY A 221 22.03 -15.77 0.56
C GLY A 221 22.08 -14.97 -0.75
N ALA A 222 21.03 -14.97 -1.56
CA ALA A 222 20.95 -14.22 -2.82
C ALA A 222 20.21 -12.90 -2.65
N ILE A 223 20.71 -11.82 -3.25
CA ILE A 223 20.03 -10.51 -3.26
C ILE A 223 18.70 -10.63 -4.02
N VAL A 224 17.62 -10.14 -3.41
CA VAL A 224 16.30 -10.15 -4.05
C VAL A 224 16.15 -8.92 -4.94
N LEU A 225 15.84 -9.15 -6.22
CA LEU A 225 15.53 -8.12 -7.20
C LEU A 225 14.03 -8.17 -7.55
N ALA A 226 13.32 -7.10 -7.25
CA ALA A 226 11.89 -6.97 -7.47
C ALA A 226 11.58 -5.79 -8.40
N SER A 227 11.95 -5.89 -9.67
CA SER A 227 11.69 -4.85 -10.67
C SER A 227 10.22 -4.75 -11.09
N PHE A 228 9.76 -3.53 -11.38
CA PHE A 228 8.44 -3.26 -11.95
C PHE A 228 8.37 -3.54 -13.45
N ASN A 229 7.32 -4.27 -13.88
CA ASN A 229 7.02 -4.61 -15.27
C ASN A 229 8.21 -5.22 -16.07
N PRO A 230 8.96 -6.19 -15.51
CA PRO A 230 10.19 -6.69 -16.11
C PRO A 230 9.96 -7.50 -17.40
N GLU A 231 8.73 -7.90 -17.70
CA GLU A 231 8.38 -8.63 -18.92
C GLU A 231 8.57 -7.82 -20.22
N ARG A 232 8.87 -6.52 -20.11
CA ARG A 232 9.30 -5.69 -21.24
C ARG A 232 10.68 -6.09 -21.78
N LYS A 233 11.41 -6.94 -21.06
CA LYS A 233 12.63 -7.61 -21.51
C LYS A 233 12.43 -9.12 -21.42
N SER A 234 13.08 -9.85 -22.32
CA SER A 234 12.97 -11.31 -22.41
C SER A 234 13.60 -12.00 -21.19
N VAL A 235 13.18 -13.23 -20.91
CA VAL A 235 13.82 -14.10 -19.90
C VAL A 235 15.33 -14.24 -20.15
N ALA A 236 15.77 -14.21 -21.43
CA ALA A 236 17.20 -14.26 -21.78
C ALA A 236 17.99 -13.04 -21.26
N PHE A 237 17.44 -11.83 -21.35
CA PHE A 237 18.07 -10.61 -20.79
C PHE A 237 18.30 -10.73 -19.28
N TRP A 238 17.30 -11.24 -18.55
CA TRP A 238 17.41 -11.43 -17.11
C TRP A 238 18.33 -12.60 -16.73
N THR A 239 18.38 -13.65 -17.55
CA THR A 239 19.33 -14.75 -17.40
C THR A 239 20.78 -14.27 -17.59
N GLU A 240 21.03 -13.41 -18.58
CA GLU A 240 22.32 -12.77 -18.80
C GLU A 240 22.72 -11.92 -17.59
N LEU A 241 21.83 -11.07 -17.08
CA LEU A 241 22.08 -10.25 -15.88
C LEU A 241 22.51 -11.13 -14.70
N LYS A 242 21.76 -12.19 -14.41
CA LYS A 242 22.08 -13.14 -13.33
C LYS A 242 23.46 -13.76 -13.52
N THR A 243 23.79 -14.16 -14.75
CA THR A 243 25.08 -14.78 -15.10
C THR A 243 26.24 -13.81 -14.89
N ARG A 244 26.08 -12.55 -15.32
CA ARG A 244 27.10 -11.50 -15.18
C ARG A 244 27.36 -11.13 -13.73
N LEU A 245 26.32 -11.05 -12.90
CA LEU A 245 26.47 -10.81 -11.46
C LEU A 245 27.12 -12.00 -10.75
N ALA A 246 26.73 -13.23 -11.11
CA ALA A 246 27.34 -14.45 -10.57
C ALA A 246 28.85 -14.53 -10.88
N ALA A 247 29.28 -14.10 -12.07
CA ALA A 247 30.69 -14.01 -12.43
C ALA A 247 31.49 -13.01 -11.56
N GLN A 248 30.82 -12.08 -10.88
CA GLN A 248 31.40 -11.16 -9.89
C GLN A 248 31.23 -11.67 -8.44
N GLY A 249 30.77 -12.90 -8.24
CA GLY A 249 30.48 -13.45 -6.90
C GLY A 249 29.19 -12.91 -6.27
N ILE A 250 28.34 -12.22 -7.04
CA ILE A 250 27.08 -11.65 -6.55
C ILE A 250 25.93 -12.58 -6.94
N GLN A 251 25.34 -13.23 -5.95
CA GLN A 251 24.17 -14.08 -6.16
C GLN A 251 22.89 -13.24 -6.10
N VAL A 252 22.00 -13.42 -7.08
CA VAL A 252 20.70 -12.74 -7.14
C VAL A 252 19.56 -13.73 -7.39
N THR A 253 18.37 -13.37 -6.90
CA THR A 253 17.10 -14.04 -7.18
C THR A 253 16.03 -13.03 -7.56
N TYR A 254 15.11 -13.41 -8.44
CA TYR A 254 14.09 -12.51 -8.96
C TYR A 254 12.73 -12.77 -8.31
N TRP A 255 12.07 -11.69 -7.89
CA TRP A 255 10.68 -11.67 -7.44
C TRP A 255 9.93 -10.50 -8.10
N PRO A 256 9.61 -10.63 -9.41
CA PRO A 256 9.16 -9.51 -10.24
C PRO A 256 7.77 -8.99 -9.87
N LEU A 257 7.53 -7.68 -10.07
CA LEU A 257 6.19 -7.09 -10.08
C LEU A 257 5.68 -7.02 -11.52
N LEU A 258 5.03 -8.09 -11.97
CA LEU A 258 4.55 -8.22 -13.34
C LEU A 258 3.32 -7.36 -13.60
N SER A 259 3.05 -7.03 -14.86
CA SER A 259 1.79 -6.37 -15.21
C SER A 259 0.60 -7.23 -14.80
N TYR A 260 -0.42 -6.58 -14.25
CA TYR A 260 -1.60 -7.27 -13.77
C TYR A 260 -2.40 -7.86 -14.94
N THR A 261 -2.70 -9.16 -14.85
CA THR A 261 -3.64 -9.84 -15.76
C THR A 261 -4.62 -10.70 -14.98
N GLY A 262 -5.84 -10.84 -15.52
CA GLY A 262 -6.82 -11.80 -15.00
C GLY A 262 -6.42 -13.26 -15.25
N ASP A 263 -5.54 -13.50 -16.23
CA ASP A 263 -4.95 -14.81 -16.49
C ASP A 263 -3.75 -15.04 -15.57
N VAL A 264 -3.91 -15.95 -14.62
CA VAL A 264 -2.89 -16.36 -13.63
C VAL A 264 -1.75 -17.19 -14.23
N THR A 265 -1.88 -17.62 -15.49
CA THR A 265 -0.92 -18.48 -16.21
C THR A 265 -0.03 -17.77 -17.21
N LYS A 266 -0.33 -16.51 -17.51
CA LYS A 266 0.34 -15.72 -18.55
C LYS A 266 1.87 -15.76 -18.51
N TYR A 267 2.47 -15.74 -17.31
CA TYR A 267 3.92 -15.61 -17.13
C TYR A 267 4.64 -16.94 -16.87
N ALA A 268 4.11 -18.07 -17.36
CA ALA A 268 4.69 -19.39 -17.12
C ALA A 268 6.15 -19.54 -17.61
N GLU A 269 6.57 -18.80 -18.65
CA GLU A 269 7.98 -18.79 -19.13
C GLU A 269 8.98 -18.32 -18.06
N TRP A 270 8.53 -17.57 -17.06
CA TRP A 270 9.37 -17.06 -15.97
C TRP A 270 9.61 -18.08 -14.86
N ASN A 271 8.87 -19.19 -14.83
CA ASN A 271 8.89 -20.16 -13.74
C ASN A 271 10.30 -20.64 -13.38
N ASN A 272 11.19 -20.86 -14.35
CA ASN A 272 12.53 -21.36 -14.05
C ASN A 272 13.50 -20.27 -13.55
N LEU A 273 13.16 -19.00 -13.74
CA LEU A 273 14.03 -17.87 -13.42
C LEU A 273 13.73 -17.25 -12.05
N VAL A 274 12.47 -17.28 -11.62
CA VAL A 274 12.00 -16.54 -10.43
C VAL A 274 11.83 -17.43 -9.19
N THR A 275 12.01 -16.82 -8.01
CA THR A 275 11.67 -17.46 -6.72
C THR A 275 10.19 -17.36 -6.40
N GLY A 276 9.54 -16.33 -6.91
CA GLY A 276 8.15 -16.03 -6.63
C GLY A 276 7.60 -15.02 -7.61
N PHE A 277 6.29 -14.79 -7.55
CA PHE A 277 5.58 -13.85 -8.37
C PHE A 277 4.97 -12.72 -7.54
N SER A 278 4.81 -11.56 -8.17
CA SER A 278 3.98 -10.46 -7.72
C SER A 278 3.39 -9.76 -8.93
N THR A 279 2.56 -8.76 -8.69
CA THR A 279 2.01 -7.91 -9.72
C THR A 279 1.89 -6.47 -9.23
N TRP A 280 1.92 -5.50 -10.15
CA TRP A 280 1.53 -4.13 -9.79
C TRP A 280 0.11 -4.08 -9.27
N GLY A 281 -0.79 -4.96 -9.72
CA GLY A 281 -2.16 -5.09 -9.22
C GLY A 281 -3.11 -3.97 -9.66
N GLU A 282 -4.36 -4.08 -9.21
CA GLU A 282 -5.42 -3.07 -9.40
C GLU A 282 -5.86 -2.55 -8.02
N ARG A 283 -6.26 -1.28 -7.90
CA ARG A 283 -6.57 -0.64 -6.60
C ARG A 283 -8.08 -0.61 -6.35
N THR A 284 -8.70 -1.79 -6.38
CA THR A 284 -10.14 -1.99 -6.19
C THR A 284 -10.37 -3.15 -5.22
N ALA A 285 -11.48 -3.16 -4.49
CA ALA A 285 -11.79 -4.26 -3.57
C ALA A 285 -11.87 -5.64 -4.26
N GLN A 286 -12.44 -5.68 -5.47
CA GLN A 286 -12.60 -6.91 -6.24
C GLN A 286 -11.26 -7.55 -6.65
N SER A 287 -10.20 -6.75 -6.79
CA SER A 287 -8.88 -7.26 -7.16
C SER A 287 -8.29 -8.20 -6.10
N GLY A 288 -8.69 -8.09 -4.83
CA GLY A 288 -8.22 -8.95 -3.75
C GLY A 288 -8.46 -10.43 -4.05
N GLU A 289 -9.64 -10.80 -4.55
CA GLU A 289 -9.92 -12.19 -4.93
C GLU A 289 -9.03 -12.68 -6.09
N ASN A 290 -8.68 -11.80 -7.02
CA ASN A 290 -7.74 -12.14 -8.08
C ASN A 290 -6.35 -12.39 -7.49
N MET A 291 -5.88 -11.54 -6.58
CA MET A 291 -4.61 -11.70 -5.89
C MET A 291 -4.56 -13.00 -5.08
N ARG A 292 -5.66 -13.39 -4.43
CA ARG A 292 -5.80 -14.69 -3.75
C ARG A 292 -5.59 -15.86 -4.71
N ARG A 293 -6.23 -15.81 -5.88
CA ARG A 293 -6.10 -16.85 -6.92
C ARG A 293 -4.67 -16.91 -7.49
N TRP A 294 -4.02 -15.78 -7.68
CA TRP A 294 -2.61 -15.70 -8.06
C TRP A 294 -1.69 -16.32 -7.01
N SER A 295 -1.98 -16.13 -5.72
CA SER A 295 -1.24 -16.75 -4.63
C SER A 295 -1.29 -18.28 -4.71
N VAL A 296 -2.50 -18.84 -4.72
CA VAL A 296 -2.74 -20.30 -4.84
C VAL A 296 -2.09 -20.86 -6.11
N GLU A 297 -2.20 -20.16 -7.23
CA GLU A 297 -1.57 -20.57 -8.48
C GLU A 297 -0.04 -20.59 -8.40
N SER A 298 0.56 -19.58 -7.78
CA SER A 298 2.01 -19.50 -7.59
C SER A 298 2.50 -20.69 -6.78
N HIS A 299 1.83 -21.02 -5.67
CA HIS A 299 2.19 -22.18 -4.85
C HIS A 299 2.03 -23.51 -5.59
N ARG A 300 1.00 -23.68 -6.43
CA ARG A 300 0.85 -24.88 -7.28
C ARG A 300 2.05 -25.08 -8.21
N ARG A 301 2.74 -24.00 -8.60
CA ARG A 301 3.96 -24.03 -9.42
C ARG A 301 5.24 -24.15 -8.61
N GLY A 302 5.14 -24.31 -7.29
CA GLY A 302 6.29 -24.31 -6.38
C GLY A 302 6.95 -22.93 -6.26
N LYS A 303 6.18 -21.85 -6.39
CA LYS A 303 6.65 -20.46 -6.32
C LYS A 303 6.00 -19.70 -5.18
N LEU A 304 6.75 -18.78 -4.61
CA LEU A 304 6.25 -17.86 -3.59
C LEU A 304 5.34 -16.79 -4.22
N TRP A 305 4.47 -16.19 -3.41
CA TRP A 305 3.63 -15.06 -3.81
C TRP A 305 3.84 -13.85 -2.91
N MET A 306 4.08 -12.70 -3.53
CA MET A 306 4.10 -11.40 -2.85
C MET A 306 2.84 -10.63 -3.26
N SER A 307 1.87 -10.53 -2.35
CA SER A 307 0.58 -9.92 -2.66
C SER A 307 0.67 -8.40 -2.61
N PRO A 308 0.24 -7.68 -3.66
CA PRO A 308 0.10 -6.24 -3.59
C PRO A 308 -1.10 -5.82 -2.74
N VAL A 309 -0.94 -4.75 -1.96
CA VAL A 309 -2.02 -4.10 -1.22
C VAL A 309 -1.92 -2.59 -1.39
N ALA A 310 -3.05 -1.92 -1.59
CA ALA A 310 -3.14 -0.49 -1.80
C ALA A 310 -4.33 0.11 -1.04
N PHE A 311 -4.26 1.39 -0.70
CA PHE A 311 -5.40 2.13 -0.18
C PHE A 311 -6.30 2.65 -1.29
N GLU A 312 -5.72 3.39 -2.25
CA GLU A 312 -6.43 3.96 -3.39
C GLU A 312 -5.48 4.19 -4.57
N ASP A 313 -6.00 4.65 -5.71
CA ASP A 313 -5.21 5.15 -6.84
C ASP A 313 -5.93 6.35 -7.46
N VAL A 314 -5.29 7.52 -7.39
CA VAL A 314 -5.80 8.79 -7.91
C VAL A 314 -4.67 9.57 -8.55
N ARG A 315 -4.75 9.75 -9.86
CA ARG A 315 -3.69 10.37 -10.66
C ARG A 315 -4.19 11.67 -11.24
N HIS A 316 -3.86 12.78 -10.61
CA HIS A 316 -4.21 14.11 -11.13
C HIS A 316 -3.38 14.41 -12.40
N LYS A 317 -2.06 14.17 -12.33
CA LYS A 317 -1.15 14.13 -13.48
C LYS A 317 0.05 13.24 -13.15
N LEU A 318 0.19 12.12 -13.88
CA LEU A 318 1.37 11.25 -13.81
C LEU A 318 2.25 11.39 -15.06
N THR A 319 1.61 11.35 -16.24
CA THR A 319 2.27 11.62 -17.53
C THR A 319 1.38 12.51 -18.40
N ASP A 320 1.75 12.79 -19.65
CA ASP A 320 0.83 13.46 -20.58
C ASP A 320 -0.17 12.48 -21.23
N SER A 321 -0.08 11.18 -20.91
CA SER A 321 -1.01 10.16 -21.39
C SER A 321 -2.37 10.29 -20.73
N GLU A 322 -3.43 10.25 -21.55
CA GLU A 322 -4.79 10.13 -21.06
C GLU A 322 -5.00 8.83 -20.26
N ASN A 323 -4.15 7.82 -20.46
CA ASN A 323 -4.26 6.56 -19.77
C ASN A 323 -3.62 6.54 -18.37
N SER A 324 -2.93 7.60 -17.95
CA SER A 324 -2.27 7.62 -16.65
C SER A 324 -2.50 8.93 -15.88
N SER A 325 -3.21 9.88 -16.47
CA SER A 325 -3.47 11.19 -15.86
C SER A 325 -4.95 11.50 -15.88
N ARG A 326 -5.41 12.26 -14.89
CA ARG A 326 -6.83 12.59 -14.71
C ARG A 326 -7.67 11.32 -14.65
N VAL A 327 -7.21 10.36 -13.84
CA VAL A 327 -7.85 9.05 -13.66
C VAL A 327 -7.82 8.62 -12.20
N TYR A 328 -8.74 7.73 -11.84
CA TYR A 328 -8.78 7.10 -10.51
C TYR A 328 -9.40 5.70 -10.59
N TRP A 329 -9.15 4.89 -9.57
CA TRP A 329 -9.83 3.63 -9.32
C TRP A 329 -10.67 3.74 -8.05
N GLU A 330 -11.82 3.08 -8.04
CA GLU A 330 -12.74 3.18 -6.91
C GLU A 330 -12.34 2.20 -5.79
N ALA A 331 -11.81 2.77 -4.71
CA ALA A 331 -11.39 2.03 -3.52
C ALA A 331 -12.53 1.68 -2.56
N GLN A 332 -13.67 2.37 -2.67
CA GLN A 332 -14.81 2.29 -1.76
C GLN A 332 -14.39 2.52 -0.30
N ASN A 333 -13.77 3.68 -0.04
CA ASN A 333 -13.22 4.04 1.27
C ASN A 333 -12.14 3.03 1.71
N SER A 334 -12.20 2.46 2.91
CA SER A 334 -11.21 1.47 3.37
C SER A 334 -11.37 0.08 2.73
N LEU A 335 -12.44 -0.17 1.96
CA LEU A 335 -12.79 -1.53 1.56
C LEU A 335 -11.72 -2.19 0.69
N ALA A 336 -11.12 -1.48 -0.28
CA ALA A 336 -10.05 -2.03 -1.11
C ALA A 336 -8.86 -2.51 -0.28
N PHE A 337 -8.37 -1.64 0.62
CA PHE A 337 -7.28 -1.93 1.53
C PHE A 337 -7.54 -3.19 2.37
N ARG A 338 -8.70 -3.24 3.05
CA ARG A 338 -9.05 -4.36 3.94
C ARG A 338 -9.22 -5.66 3.16
N SER A 339 -9.94 -5.61 2.04
CA SER A 339 -10.20 -6.79 1.20
C SER A 339 -8.89 -7.37 0.65
N GLN A 340 -7.95 -6.54 0.22
CA GLN A 340 -6.66 -7.00 -0.29
C GLN A 340 -5.80 -7.65 0.80
N PHE A 341 -5.77 -7.09 2.02
CA PHE A 341 -5.10 -7.73 3.15
C PHE A 341 -5.73 -9.08 3.51
N GLU A 342 -7.05 -9.13 3.67
CA GLU A 342 -7.80 -10.34 4.00
C GLU A 342 -7.57 -11.43 2.95
N LYS A 343 -7.64 -11.08 1.66
CA LYS A 343 -7.45 -12.02 0.56
C LYS A 343 -6.01 -12.50 0.41
N ALA A 344 -5.03 -11.68 0.75
CA ALA A 344 -3.64 -12.12 0.83
C ALA A 344 -3.43 -13.14 1.96
N MET A 345 -4.10 -12.98 3.11
CA MET A 345 -4.10 -13.99 4.18
C MET A 345 -4.81 -15.28 3.76
N GLU A 346 -6.01 -15.19 3.17
CA GLU A 346 -6.75 -16.35 2.66
C GLU A 346 -6.01 -17.11 1.55
N GLY A 347 -5.22 -16.41 0.74
CA GLY A 347 -4.42 -16.98 -0.33
C GLY A 347 -3.07 -17.54 0.15
N ASP A 348 -2.80 -17.45 1.44
CA ASP A 348 -1.53 -17.78 2.08
C ASP A 348 -0.32 -17.06 1.47
N ALA A 349 -0.46 -15.78 1.11
CA ALA A 349 0.64 -15.00 0.56
C ALA A 349 1.89 -15.09 1.47
N ASP A 350 3.06 -15.27 0.86
CA ASP A 350 4.33 -15.34 1.58
C ASP A 350 4.71 -13.95 2.04
N TRP A 351 4.73 -13.00 1.09
CA TRP A 351 5.05 -11.60 1.34
C TRP A 351 3.88 -10.68 0.96
N MET A 352 3.91 -9.45 1.43
CA MET A 352 3.08 -8.36 0.94
C MET A 352 3.94 -7.18 0.49
N THR A 353 3.47 -6.51 -0.55
CA THR A 353 4.00 -5.22 -0.98
C THR A 353 2.92 -4.14 -0.88
N LEU A 354 3.20 -3.07 -0.15
CA LEU A 354 2.30 -1.93 -0.01
C LEU A 354 2.51 -0.99 -1.21
N LEU A 355 1.58 -1.02 -2.18
CA LEU A 355 1.62 -0.33 -3.46
C LEU A 355 0.72 0.92 -3.48
N THR A 356 1.25 2.14 -3.44
CA THR A 356 2.64 2.43 -3.04
C THR A 356 2.66 3.11 -1.69
N LEU A 357 3.83 3.12 -1.05
CA LEU A 357 3.98 3.77 0.22
C LEU A 357 4.11 5.29 0.07
N THR A 358 4.84 5.77 -0.96
CA THR A 358 5.24 7.18 -1.11
C THR A 358 4.96 7.82 -2.47
N ASP A 359 4.34 7.14 -3.43
CA ASP A 359 4.02 7.75 -4.74
C ASP A 359 2.79 8.66 -4.68
N TYR A 360 3.00 9.93 -4.28
CA TYR A 360 1.94 10.95 -4.24
C TYR A 360 1.36 11.30 -5.62
N GLY A 361 1.96 10.84 -6.72
CA GLY A 361 1.42 10.97 -8.08
C GLY A 361 0.40 9.88 -8.46
N GLU A 362 0.34 8.79 -7.69
CA GLU A 362 -0.47 7.60 -7.97
C GLU A 362 -1.24 7.10 -6.74
N SER A 363 -0.52 6.69 -5.69
CA SER A 363 -1.04 6.07 -4.48
C SER A 363 -0.01 6.19 -3.35
N TRP A 364 -0.43 6.61 -2.17
CA TRP A 364 0.44 6.73 -0.98
C TRP A 364 -0.29 6.27 0.27
N MET A 365 0.46 5.61 1.16
CA MET A 365 -0.04 5.04 2.40
C MET A 365 0.80 5.41 3.63
N THR A 366 1.93 6.09 3.43
CA THR A 366 2.70 6.70 4.53
C THR A 366 1.94 7.87 5.15
N ALA A 367 2.45 8.38 6.27
CA ALA A 367 1.86 9.50 6.96
C ALA A 367 1.89 10.77 6.09
N SER A 368 0.74 11.43 5.96
CA SER A 368 0.56 12.57 5.06
C SER A 368 -0.24 13.70 5.70
N GLN A 369 -0.23 14.88 5.07
CA GLN A 369 -0.95 16.04 5.56
C GLN A 369 -2.47 15.80 5.62
N GLU A 370 -3.05 15.26 4.55
CA GLU A 370 -4.51 15.10 4.41
C GLU A 370 -5.06 13.81 5.06
N ARG A 371 -4.17 12.90 5.52
CA ARG A 371 -4.55 11.63 6.14
C ARG A 371 -3.96 11.39 7.53
N GLY A 372 -3.03 12.23 7.97
CA GLY A 372 -2.26 12.00 9.19
C GLY A 372 -1.62 10.62 9.18
N TYR A 373 -1.83 9.84 10.24
CA TYR A 373 -1.32 8.47 10.39
C TYR A 373 -2.37 7.37 10.16
N VAL A 374 -3.58 7.73 9.70
CA VAL A 374 -4.72 6.78 9.65
C VAL A 374 -4.39 5.52 8.86
N ILE A 375 -3.81 5.67 7.68
CA ILE A 375 -3.49 4.51 6.82
C ILE A 375 -2.34 3.69 7.44
N MET A 376 -1.38 4.33 8.11
CA MET A 376 -0.30 3.64 8.82
C MET A 376 -0.80 2.84 10.03
N ASP A 377 -1.80 3.33 10.75
CA ASP A 377 -2.45 2.59 11.83
C ASP A 377 -3.12 1.32 11.32
N TRP A 378 -3.76 1.41 10.15
CA TRP A 378 -4.35 0.25 9.51
C TRP A 378 -3.28 -0.72 9.05
N ILE A 379 -2.18 -0.23 8.45
CA ILE A 379 -1.04 -1.07 8.09
C ILE A 379 -0.52 -1.81 9.32
N ALA A 380 -0.37 -1.16 10.47
CA ALA A 380 0.10 -1.80 11.70
C ALA A 380 -0.81 -2.97 12.12
N TYR A 381 -2.14 -2.76 12.10
CA TYR A 381 -3.11 -3.78 12.47
C TYR A 381 -3.07 -4.98 11.52
N TYR A 382 -3.17 -4.74 10.22
CA TYR A 382 -3.26 -5.82 9.23
C TYR A 382 -1.91 -6.50 8.97
N THR A 383 -0.78 -5.79 9.11
CA THR A 383 0.56 -6.39 9.09
C THR A 383 0.77 -7.31 10.27
N THR A 384 0.34 -6.90 11.47
CA THR A 384 0.40 -7.77 12.65
C THR A 384 -0.43 -9.03 12.44
N TRP A 385 -1.65 -8.88 11.91
CA TRP A 385 -2.50 -10.03 11.60
C TRP A 385 -1.85 -10.96 10.58
N PHE A 386 -1.40 -10.42 9.46
CA PHE A 386 -0.75 -11.20 8.40
C PHE A 386 0.45 -11.99 8.91
N LYS A 387 1.32 -11.35 9.69
CA LYS A 387 2.58 -11.95 10.13
C LYS A 387 2.40 -12.98 11.24
N THR A 388 1.43 -12.76 12.14
CA THR A 388 1.18 -13.67 13.27
C THR A 388 0.16 -14.76 12.95
N GLY A 389 -0.62 -14.61 11.87
CA GLY A 389 -1.78 -15.45 11.58
C GLY A 389 -2.96 -15.22 12.53
N GLN A 390 -2.83 -14.33 13.52
CA GLN A 390 -3.83 -14.08 14.54
C GLN A 390 -4.36 -12.65 14.42
N ARG A 391 -5.68 -12.52 14.34
CA ARG A 391 -6.32 -11.21 14.31
C ARG A 391 -6.03 -10.49 15.65
N PRO A 392 -5.41 -9.29 15.65
CA PRO A 392 -5.11 -8.61 16.89
C PRO A 392 -6.39 -8.26 17.66
N THR A 393 -6.37 -8.50 18.97
CA THR A 393 -7.48 -8.17 19.87
C THR A 393 -7.55 -6.65 20.03
N ILE A 394 -8.76 -6.09 19.89
CA ILE A 394 -8.99 -4.67 20.12
C ILE A 394 -9.14 -4.43 21.61
N VAL A 395 -8.18 -3.74 22.21
CA VAL A 395 -8.17 -3.41 23.65
C VAL A 395 -8.48 -1.94 23.91
N ARG A 396 -8.55 -1.12 22.85
CA ARG A 396 -8.83 0.32 22.94
C ARG A 396 -9.77 0.74 21.82
N ASP A 397 -10.90 1.35 22.18
CA ASP A 397 -11.78 1.96 21.19
C ASP A 397 -11.00 3.02 20.39
N THR A 398 -11.09 2.94 19.08
CA THR A 398 -10.47 3.91 18.18
C THR A 398 -11.36 4.09 16.95
N LEU A 399 -11.70 5.33 16.65
CA LEU A 399 -12.46 5.69 15.47
C LEU A 399 -11.53 6.24 14.38
N TYR A 400 -11.81 5.89 13.14
CA TYR A 400 -11.20 6.46 11.94
C TYR A 400 -12.31 6.85 10.97
N TYR A 401 -12.08 7.88 10.17
CA TYR A 401 -12.98 8.21 9.07
C TYR A 401 -12.24 8.30 7.75
N THR A 402 -12.96 8.02 6.66
CA THR A 402 -12.56 8.38 5.31
C THR A 402 -13.72 8.92 4.50
N HIS A 403 -13.47 9.88 3.63
CA HIS A 403 -14.44 10.35 2.62
C HIS A 403 -13.75 11.23 1.57
N ARG A 404 -14.43 11.50 0.44
CA ARG A 404 -13.99 12.51 -0.52
C ARG A 404 -14.42 13.91 -0.07
N ARG A 405 -13.72 14.95 -0.54
CA ARG A 405 -14.09 16.35 -0.29
C ARG A 405 -15.32 16.80 -1.09
N HIS A 406 -15.70 16.09 -2.14
CA HIS A 406 -16.91 16.36 -2.89
C HIS A 406 -17.41 15.07 -3.54
N ARG A 407 -18.66 15.06 -4.00
CA ARG A 407 -19.17 13.94 -4.80
C ARG A 407 -18.41 13.85 -6.13
N THR A 408 -18.32 12.66 -6.70
CA THR A 408 -17.69 12.45 -8.01
C THR A 408 -18.43 13.12 -9.17
N ASP A 409 -19.71 13.45 -8.98
CA ASP A 409 -20.58 14.18 -9.92
C ASP A 409 -20.73 15.68 -9.56
N ALA A 410 -19.99 16.18 -8.56
CA ALA A 410 -20.04 17.59 -8.19
C ALA A 410 -19.55 18.48 -9.36
N PRO A 411 -20.25 19.59 -9.66
CA PRO A 411 -19.77 20.55 -10.65
C PRO A 411 -18.38 21.08 -10.31
N PHE A 412 -17.55 21.29 -11.33
CA PHE A 412 -16.27 21.96 -11.19
C PHE A 412 -16.16 23.19 -12.10
N ASN A 413 -15.30 24.15 -11.74
CA ASN A 413 -15.09 25.34 -12.55
C ASN A 413 -14.27 25.03 -13.82
N ALA A 414 -14.95 24.80 -14.93
CA ALA A 414 -14.32 24.48 -16.22
C ALA A 414 -13.48 25.64 -16.82
N ALA A 415 -13.69 26.88 -16.37
CA ALA A 415 -12.86 28.02 -16.79
C ALA A 415 -11.50 28.05 -16.07
N LYS A 416 -11.39 27.41 -14.89
CA LYS A 416 -10.14 27.27 -14.14
C LYS A 416 -9.48 25.91 -14.39
N GLN A 417 -10.24 24.84 -14.26
CA GLN A 417 -9.81 23.50 -14.62
C GLN A 417 -10.07 23.24 -16.11
N THR A 418 -9.19 23.76 -16.96
CA THR A 418 -9.32 23.63 -18.41
C THR A 418 -8.88 22.26 -18.93
N ALA A 419 -8.20 21.45 -18.11
CA ALA A 419 -7.94 20.05 -18.41
C ALA A 419 -9.22 19.21 -18.27
N ARG A 420 -9.28 18.09 -19.02
CA ARG A 420 -10.43 17.17 -19.00
C ARG A 420 -10.77 16.69 -17.59
N ALA A 421 -12.05 16.39 -17.37
CA ALA A 421 -12.50 15.83 -16.10
C ALA A 421 -11.75 14.53 -15.75
N MET A 422 -11.63 14.25 -14.45
CA MET A 422 -11.11 12.97 -13.98
C MET A 422 -12.04 11.81 -14.35
N LYS A 423 -11.46 10.68 -14.74
CA LYS A 423 -12.17 9.52 -15.27
C LYS A 423 -11.91 8.27 -14.43
N LEU A 424 -12.98 7.57 -14.06
CA LEU A 424 -12.89 6.24 -13.45
C LEU A 424 -12.30 5.23 -14.45
N ARG A 425 -11.29 4.45 -14.05
CA ARG A 425 -10.56 3.54 -14.96
C ARG A 425 -10.80 2.05 -14.77
N GLY A 426 -11.33 1.62 -13.65
CA GLY A 426 -11.58 0.22 -13.37
C GLY A 426 -12.38 0.01 -12.08
N GLY A 427 -12.74 -1.24 -11.83
CA GLY A 427 -13.54 -1.64 -10.68
C GLY A 427 -15.03 -1.33 -10.79
N VAL A 428 -15.61 -0.97 -9.66
CA VAL A 428 -17.04 -0.65 -9.51
C VAL A 428 -17.34 0.81 -9.82
N ALA A 429 -18.63 1.15 -9.93
CA ALA A 429 -19.08 2.53 -10.02
C ALA A 429 -18.57 3.36 -8.83
N ALA A 430 -18.30 4.64 -9.10
CA ALA A 430 -17.79 5.57 -8.11
C ALA A 430 -18.67 5.64 -6.85
N SER A 431 -18.03 5.62 -5.68
CA SER A 431 -18.70 5.58 -4.37
C SER A 431 -18.72 6.97 -3.73
N ASN A 432 -19.91 7.51 -3.48
CA ASN A 432 -20.11 8.79 -2.80
C ASN A 432 -20.57 8.56 -1.36
N GLN A 433 -19.67 8.00 -0.54
CA GLN A 433 -19.93 7.65 0.85
C GLN A 433 -18.94 8.35 1.79
N VAL A 434 -19.40 8.64 2.99
CA VAL A 434 -18.53 8.80 4.16
C VAL A 434 -18.45 7.46 4.88
N GLU A 435 -17.29 7.11 5.43
CA GLU A 435 -17.10 5.89 6.21
C GLU A 435 -16.54 6.20 7.58
N LEU A 436 -17.16 5.61 8.60
CA LEU A 436 -16.62 5.42 9.94
C LEU A 436 -16.08 4.00 10.05
N LEU A 437 -14.76 3.86 10.18
CA LEU A 437 -14.12 2.59 10.47
C LEU A 437 -13.78 2.55 11.97
N ALA A 438 -14.59 1.82 12.73
CA ALA A 438 -14.49 1.74 14.17
C ALA A 438 -13.77 0.45 14.61
N PHE A 439 -12.75 0.60 15.43
CA PHE A 439 -12.09 -0.49 16.15
C PHE A 439 -12.65 -0.47 17.55
N LEU A 440 -13.55 -1.39 17.87
CA LEU A 440 -14.30 -1.41 19.12
C LEU A 440 -13.81 -2.50 20.06
N LYS A 441 -13.53 -2.13 21.31
CA LYS A 441 -13.15 -3.11 22.35
C LYS A 441 -14.36 -3.91 22.86
N GLU A 442 -15.55 -3.33 22.72
CA GLU A 442 -16.82 -3.88 23.20
C GLU A 442 -18.00 -3.25 22.42
N PRO A 443 -19.22 -3.82 22.47
CA PRO A 443 -20.40 -3.33 21.77
C PRO A 443 -20.70 -1.85 22.00
N GLY A 444 -21.40 -1.22 21.06
CA GLY A 444 -21.79 0.19 21.15
C GLY A 444 -22.57 0.66 19.92
N ARG A 445 -23.04 1.91 19.95
CA ARG A 445 -23.74 2.54 18.83
C ARG A 445 -22.81 3.49 18.09
N LEU A 446 -22.63 3.27 16.80
CA LEU A 446 -21.92 4.20 15.93
C LEU A 446 -22.89 5.22 15.35
N VAL A 447 -22.46 6.47 15.22
CA VAL A 447 -23.27 7.56 14.67
C VAL A 447 -22.46 8.33 13.63
N ILE A 448 -23.11 8.64 12.50
CA ILE A 448 -22.60 9.56 11.46
C ILE A 448 -23.61 10.69 11.34
N THR A 449 -23.16 11.92 11.53
CA THR A 449 -23.98 13.13 11.41
C THR A 449 -23.42 14.03 10.31
N GLN A 450 -24.27 14.42 9.36
CA GLN A 450 -23.96 15.31 8.25
C GLN A 450 -25.10 16.33 8.09
N GLY A 451 -24.98 17.49 8.73
CA GLY A 451 -26.08 18.46 8.79
C GLY A 451 -27.28 17.86 9.54
N THR A 452 -28.41 17.71 8.86
CA THR A 452 -29.62 17.08 9.42
C THR A 452 -29.71 15.58 9.17
N ASP A 453 -28.85 14.99 8.33
CA ASP A 453 -28.79 13.54 8.14
C ASP A 453 -28.00 12.91 9.30
N VAL A 454 -28.69 12.08 10.09
CA VAL A 454 -28.11 11.33 11.21
C VAL A 454 -28.34 9.85 10.94
N ARG A 455 -27.26 9.09 10.80
CA ARG A 455 -27.28 7.64 10.61
C ARG A 455 -26.69 6.97 11.84
N THR A 456 -27.30 5.86 12.25
CA THR A 456 -26.81 5.07 13.40
C THR A 456 -26.66 3.61 13.02
N LEU A 457 -25.73 2.93 13.68
CA LEU A 457 -25.52 1.48 13.58
C LEU A 457 -25.24 0.93 14.98
N ASP A 458 -26.09 0.02 15.44
CA ASP A 458 -25.84 -0.74 16.67
C ASP A 458 -24.87 -1.89 16.37
N VAL A 459 -23.71 -1.89 17.02
CA VAL A 459 -22.67 -2.92 16.90
C VAL A 459 -22.73 -3.81 18.12
N THR A 460 -22.94 -5.11 17.89
CA THR A 460 -23.24 -6.10 18.95
C THR A 460 -22.02 -6.87 19.44
N SER A 461 -20.84 -6.66 18.87
CA SER A 461 -19.60 -7.33 19.27
C SER A 461 -18.38 -6.41 19.18
N ALA A 462 -17.31 -6.76 19.89
CA ALA A 462 -15.99 -6.17 19.70
C ALA A 462 -15.45 -6.48 18.28
N GLY A 463 -14.48 -5.68 17.83
CA GLY A 463 -13.77 -5.88 16.56
C GLY A 463 -13.80 -4.64 15.66
N VAL A 464 -13.43 -4.86 14.40
CA VAL A 464 -13.43 -3.81 13.37
C VAL A 464 -14.79 -3.78 12.66
N THR A 465 -15.45 -2.62 12.65
CA THR A 465 -16.73 -2.40 11.97
C THR A 465 -16.61 -1.20 11.03
N ALA A 466 -17.04 -1.38 9.77
CA ALA A 466 -17.20 -0.28 8.83
C ALA A 466 -18.67 0.14 8.78
N PHE A 467 -18.94 1.42 8.99
CA PHE A 467 -20.26 2.02 8.88
C PHE A 467 -20.21 3.13 7.83
N GLN A 468 -21.04 3.02 6.80
CA GLN A 468 -21.08 3.97 5.69
C GLN A 468 -22.41 4.71 5.62
N ALA A 469 -22.35 5.97 5.20
CA ALA A 469 -23.52 6.80 4.92
C ALA A 469 -23.31 7.61 3.64
N PRO A 470 -24.37 7.90 2.85
CA PRO A 470 -24.24 8.73 1.66
C PRO A 470 -23.61 10.08 2.01
N LEU A 471 -22.66 10.52 1.18
CA LEU A 471 -21.95 11.77 1.37
C LEU A 471 -22.88 12.96 1.09
N VAL A 472 -23.03 13.87 2.06
CA VAL A 472 -23.97 15.01 2.01
C VAL A 472 -23.21 16.32 1.73
N PRO A 473 -23.38 16.94 0.55
CA PRO A 473 -22.71 18.19 0.24
C PRO A 473 -23.10 19.37 1.12
N GLY A 474 -22.15 20.29 1.36
CA GLY A 474 -22.34 21.48 2.20
C GLY A 474 -22.17 21.22 3.69
N THR A 475 -21.72 20.02 4.09
CA THR A 475 -21.62 19.61 5.50
C THR A 475 -20.18 19.25 5.88
N THR A 476 -19.91 19.20 7.19
CA THR A 476 -18.70 18.59 7.75
C THR A 476 -19.13 17.36 8.55
N PRO A 477 -18.73 16.14 8.14
CA PRO A 477 -19.12 14.92 8.85
C PRO A 477 -18.62 14.88 10.28
N VAL A 478 -19.48 14.42 11.18
CA VAL A 478 -19.17 14.10 12.57
C VAL A 478 -19.44 12.62 12.81
N PHE A 479 -18.54 11.98 13.53
CA PHE A 479 -18.54 10.55 13.80
C PHE A 479 -18.48 10.30 15.30
N GLU A 480 -19.33 9.42 15.82
CA GLU A 480 -19.38 9.14 17.25
C GLU A 480 -19.49 7.65 17.55
N LEU A 481 -18.96 7.28 18.72
CA LEU A 481 -19.26 6.05 19.42
C LEU A 481 -20.06 6.41 20.67
N GLN A 482 -21.22 5.80 20.86
CA GLN A 482 -22.10 6.01 21.98
C GLN A 482 -22.33 4.71 22.77
N ARG A 483 -22.38 4.79 24.09
CA ARG A 483 -22.76 3.70 25.00
C ARG A 483 -23.65 4.25 26.12
N GLY A 484 -24.75 3.57 26.43
CA GLY A 484 -25.70 4.03 27.44
C GLY A 484 -26.28 5.43 27.17
N GLY A 485 -26.42 5.81 25.88
CA GLY A 485 -26.87 7.14 25.47
C GLY A 485 -25.84 8.26 25.59
N VAL A 486 -24.60 7.95 25.96
CA VAL A 486 -23.51 8.93 26.12
C VAL A 486 -22.47 8.76 25.01
N THR A 487 -22.00 9.86 24.44
CA THR A 487 -20.87 9.87 23.50
C THR A 487 -19.56 9.55 24.24
N VAL A 488 -18.95 8.41 23.87
CA VAL A 488 -17.67 7.91 24.40
C VAL A 488 -16.50 8.47 23.60
N GLN A 489 -16.64 8.56 22.27
CA GLN A 489 -15.67 9.19 21.38
C GLN A 489 -16.41 9.99 20.32
N ARG A 490 -15.81 11.12 19.91
CA ARG A 490 -16.31 12.00 18.86
C ARG A 490 -15.15 12.43 17.98
N LEU A 491 -15.35 12.35 16.67
CA LEU A 491 -14.46 12.91 15.66
C LEU A 491 -15.26 13.84 14.77
N GLU A 492 -14.67 14.96 14.40
CA GLU A 492 -15.18 15.84 13.35
C GLU A 492 -14.16 15.85 12.21
N SER A 493 -14.64 15.76 10.97
CA SER A 493 -13.74 15.79 9.83
C SER A 493 -13.05 17.15 9.70
N LYS A 494 -11.74 17.13 9.42
CA LYS A 494 -10.99 18.32 9.02
C LYS A 494 -11.30 18.79 7.60
N THR A 495 -12.04 17.98 6.83
CA THR A 495 -12.36 18.23 5.43
C THR A 495 -13.87 18.41 5.28
N GLN A 496 -14.30 19.64 4.97
CA GLN A 496 -15.68 19.90 4.59
C GLN A 496 -16.03 19.20 3.27
N ILE A 497 -17.27 18.73 3.14
CA ILE A 497 -17.83 18.24 1.89
C ILE A 497 -18.41 19.41 1.08
N LEU A 498 -17.88 19.65 -0.11
CA LEU A 498 -18.28 20.74 -0.99
C LEU A 498 -19.38 20.30 -1.97
N ALA A 499 -20.33 21.19 -2.24
CA ALA A 499 -21.36 21.01 -3.28
C ALA A 499 -20.83 21.25 -4.69
N GLN A 500 -19.77 22.05 -4.82
CA GLN A 500 -19.04 22.32 -6.06
C GLN A 500 -17.57 22.55 -5.74
N THR A 501 -16.68 22.34 -6.70
CA THR A 501 -15.25 22.55 -6.53
C THR A 501 -14.66 23.44 -7.63
N VAL A 502 -13.51 24.05 -7.41
CA VAL A 502 -12.78 24.71 -8.50
C VAL A 502 -12.03 23.65 -9.32
N TYR A 503 -11.28 22.80 -8.62
CA TYR A 503 -10.50 21.71 -9.19
C TYR A 503 -10.96 20.39 -8.59
N GLN A 504 -11.10 19.37 -9.43
CA GLN A 504 -11.46 18.04 -8.94
C GLN A 504 -10.37 17.49 -8.01
N ASP A 505 -10.82 16.94 -6.91
CA ASP A 505 -10.07 16.20 -5.89
C ASP A 505 -10.84 14.91 -5.59
N LEU A 506 -10.39 13.82 -6.18
CA LEU A 506 -11.03 12.51 -6.03
C LEU A 506 -10.32 11.61 -5.02
N MET A 507 -9.33 12.12 -4.29
CA MET A 507 -8.67 11.38 -3.23
C MET A 507 -9.60 11.19 -2.03
N TYR A 508 -9.40 10.11 -1.29
CA TYR A 508 -9.97 9.97 0.04
C TYR A 508 -9.15 10.74 1.06
N HIS A 509 -9.83 11.64 1.76
CA HIS A 509 -9.37 12.32 2.97
C HIS A 509 -9.60 11.39 4.16
N ALA A 510 -8.74 11.48 5.19
CA ALA A 510 -8.83 10.61 6.35
C ALA A 510 -8.51 11.34 7.67
N GLY A 511 -9.04 10.83 8.78
CA GLY A 511 -8.68 11.30 10.11
C GLY A 511 -9.17 10.38 11.22
N GLY A 512 -8.85 10.74 12.46
CA GLY A 512 -9.07 9.91 13.65
C GLY A 512 -7.78 9.30 14.19
N GLY A 513 -7.91 8.15 14.85
CA GLY A 513 -6.80 7.51 15.55
C GLY A 513 -6.64 8.00 16.99
N ARG A 514 -5.65 7.43 17.69
CA ARG A 514 -5.33 7.78 19.07
C ARG A 514 -4.27 8.87 19.12
N SER A 515 -4.40 9.76 20.11
CA SER A 515 -3.34 10.71 20.47
C SER A 515 -2.20 9.97 21.16
N CYS A 516 -1.00 10.11 20.61
CA CYS A 516 0.23 9.51 21.11
C CYS A 516 1.44 10.20 20.45
N THR A 517 2.65 9.89 20.90
CA THR A 517 3.89 10.30 20.24
C THR A 517 4.24 9.32 19.12
N ARG A 518 4.50 9.85 17.92
CA ARG A 518 4.82 9.06 16.72
C ARG A 518 6.20 9.43 16.16
N PRO A 519 6.90 8.51 15.47
CA PRO A 519 8.20 8.78 14.88
C PRO A 519 8.22 9.81 13.75
#